data_AF-A0A528GUK0-F1
#
_entry.id   AF-A0A528GUK0-F1
#
_cell.length_a   1.000
_cell.length_b   1.000
_cell.length_c   1.000
_cell.angle_alpha   90.00
_cell.angle_beta   90.00
_cell.angle_gamma   90.00
#
_symmetry.space_group_name_H-M   'P 1'
#
loop_
_entity.id
_entity.type
_entity.pdbx_description
1 polymer ?
#
loop_
_entity_poly.entity_id
_entity_poly.type
_entity_poly.pdbx_seq_one_letter_code
_entity_poly.pdbx_strand_id
1 'polypeptide(L)' 'MDVLELESFLPYRLYRLADAVSREFSRIYKDRHGLTRPEWRTLAGLGQHG' A
#
# COMPACT_ATOMS: atom_id res chain seq x y z
N MET A 1 1.79 30.94 10.65
CA MET A 1 1.16 29.67 10.25
C MET A 1 2.28 28.64 10.30
N ASP A 2 2.26 27.75 11.28
CA ASP A 2 3.31 26.74 11.40
C ASP A 2 3.24 25.77 10.22
N VAL A 3 4.39 25.54 9.58
CA VAL A 3 4.51 24.59 8.47
C VAL A 3 4.69 23.20 9.08
N LEU A 4 3.83 22.26 8.68
CA LEU A 4 3.98 20.88 9.08
C LEU A 4 5.10 20.22 8.26
N GLU A 5 6.24 19.97 8.91
CA GLU A 5 7.36 19.23 8.35
C GLU A 5 7.02 17.74 8.26
N LEU A 6 6.36 17.33 7.17
CA LEU A 6 5.88 15.95 6.95
C LEU A 6 6.99 14.89 7.09
N GLU A 7 8.22 15.22 6.70
CA GLU A 7 9.39 14.32 6.82
C GLU A 7 9.86 14.12 8.27
N SER A 8 9.42 14.95 9.21
CA SER A 8 9.61 14.72 10.66
C SER A 8 8.42 14.00 11.30
N PHE A 9 7.29 13.92 10.59
CA PHE A 9 6.06 13.34 11.09
C PHE A 9 6.00 11.83 10.80
N LEU A 10 6.18 11.02 11.85
CA LEU A 10 6.25 9.55 11.73
C LEU A 10 5.07 8.93 10.97
N PRO A 11 3.79 9.29 11.22
CA PRO A 11 2.67 8.73 10.48
C PRO A 11 2.74 8.97 8.98
N TYR A 12 3.21 10.15 8.53
CA TYR A 12 3.38 10.43 7.11
C TYR A 12 4.44 9.52 6.48
N ARG A 13 5.58 9.35 7.15
CA ARG A 13 6.66 8.48 6.68
C ARG A 13 6.22 7.02 6.57
N LEU A 14 5.47 6.53 7.55
CA LEU A 14 4.91 5.17 7.53
C LEU A 14 3.92 4.98 6.37
N TYR A 15 3.02 5.94 6.17
CA TYR A 15 2.09 5.91 5.04
C TYR A 15 2.84 5.89 3.70
N ARG A 16 3.82 6.77 3.52
CA ARG A 16 4.63 6.87 2.30
C ARG A 16 5.41 5.57 2.04
N LEU A 17 6.00 4.97 3.08
CA LEU A 17 6.68 3.68 2.99
C LEU A 17 5.70 2.56 2.58
N ALA A 18 4.55 2.48 3.24
CA ALA A 18 3.53 1.47 2.93
C ALA A 18 3.01 1.58 1.49
N ASP A 19 2.81 2.81 0.98
CA ASP A 19 2.43 3.02 -0.42
C ASP A 19 3.54 2.59 -1.39
N ALA A 20 4.80 2.95 -1.12
CA ALA A 20 5.94 2.55 -1.93
C ALA A 20 6.09 1.02 -2.01
N VAL A 21 6.04 0.34 -0.87
CA VAL A 21 6.07 -1.13 -0.79
C VAL A 21 4.87 -1.70 -1.57
N SER A 22 3.66 -1.22 -1.32
CA SER A 22 2.47 -1.73 -1.99
C SER A 22 2.48 -1.55 -3.51
N ARG A 23 3.15 -0.52 -4.03
CA ARG A 23 3.37 -0.32 -5.47
C ARG A 23 4.33 -1.34 -6.05
N GLU A 24 5.45 -1.65 -5.38
CA GLU A 24 6.37 -2.64 -5.94
C GLU A 24 5.80 -4.04 -5.99
N PHE A 25 5.08 -4.43 -4.93
CA PHE A 25 4.38 -5.71 -4.91
C PHE A 25 3.26 -5.78 -5.97
N SER A 26 2.86 -4.64 -6.59
CA SER A 26 1.88 -4.64 -7.66
C SER A 26 2.28 -5.39 -8.91
N ARG A 27 3.57 -5.48 -9.18
CA ARG A 27 4.08 -6.30 -10.27
C ARG A 27 3.76 -7.78 -10.05
N ILE A 28 3.85 -8.26 -8.81
CA ILE A 28 3.66 -9.68 -8.49
C ILE A 28 2.23 -10.13 -8.81
N TYR A 29 1.20 -9.41 -8.33
CA TYR A 29 -0.19 -9.81 -8.60
C TYR A 29 -0.69 -9.38 -9.97
N LYS A 30 -0.13 -8.32 -10.58
CA LYS A 30 -0.46 -7.97 -11.97
C LYS A 30 0.09 -8.99 -12.95
N ASP A 31 1.36 -9.38 -12.81
CA ASP A 31 2.02 -10.28 -13.75
C ASP A 31 1.55 -11.73 -13.57
N ARG A 32 1.25 -12.15 -12.33
CA ARG A 32 0.83 -13.52 -12.02
C ARG A 32 -0.68 -13.76 -12.16
N HIS A 33 -1.50 -12.74 -11.90
CA HIS A 33 -2.96 -12.90 -11.79
C HIS A 33 -3.76 -11.84 -12.56
N GLY A 34 -3.11 -10.89 -13.23
CA GLY A 34 -3.80 -9.80 -13.94
C GLY A 34 -4.52 -8.82 -13.01
N LEU A 35 -4.27 -8.87 -11.70
CA LEU A 35 -5.03 -8.13 -10.71
C LEU A 35 -4.51 -6.70 -10.52
N THR A 36 -5.43 -5.80 -10.22
CA THR A 36 -5.13 -4.45 -9.75
C THR A 36 -4.90 -4.41 -8.23
N ARG A 37 -4.32 -3.29 -7.74
CA ARG A 37 -4.10 -3.03 -6.31
C ARG A 37 -5.38 -3.20 -5.46
N PRO A 38 -6.54 -2.61 -5.83
CA PRO A 38 -7.78 -2.78 -5.08
C PRO A 38 -8.27 -4.23 -5.06
N GLU A 39 -8.25 -4.91 -6.21
CA GLU A 39 -8.73 -6.31 -6.32
C GLU A 39 -7.90 -7.26 -5.45
N TRP A 40 -6.57 -7.10 -5.47
CA TRP A 40 -5.68 -7.85 -4.58
C TRP A 40 -6.01 -7.61 -3.10
N ARG A 41 -6.26 -6.36 -2.69
CA ARG A 41 -6.59 -6.06 -1.29
C ARG A 41 -7.91 -6.70 -0.87
N THR A 42 -8.91 -6.69 -1.73
CA THR A 42 -10.19 -7.37 -1.46
C THR A 42 -9.97 -8.87 -1.29
N LEU A 43 -9.24 -9.51 -2.21
CA LEU A 43 -8.94 -10.94 -2.14
C LEU A 43 -8.14 -11.31 -0.88
N ALA A 44 -7.11 -10.55 -0.54
CA ALA A 44 -6.32 -10.76 0.67
C ALA A 44 -7.18 -10.60 1.94
N GLY A 45 -8.07 -9.59 1.95
CA GLY A 45 -9.01 -9.38 3.05
C GLY A 45 -10.01 -10.53 3.21
N LEU A 46 -10.52 -11.08 2.11
CA LEU A 46 -11.37 -12.27 2.14
C LEU A 46 -10.60 -13.49 2.65
N GLY A 47 -9.36 -13.71 2.18
CA GLY A 47 -8.52 -14.82 2.63
C GLY A 47 -8.06 -14.72 4.09
N GLN A 48 -8.02 -13.52 4.67
CA GLN A 48 -7.71 -13.32 6.09
C GLN A 48 -8.85 -13.72 7.04
N HIS A 49 -10.11 -13.67 6.57
CA HIS A 49 -11.30 -13.97 7.38
C HIS A 49 -11.97 -15.30 7.00
N GLY A 50 -11.29 -16.12 6.18
CA GLY A 50 -11.74 -17.45 5.74
C GLY A 50 -11.10 -18.58 6.53
#